data_AF-A0A840J5A8-F1
#
_entry.id   AF-A0A840J5A8-F1
#
_cell.length_a   1.000
_cell.length_b   1.000
_cell.length_c   1.000
_cell.angle_alpha   90.00
_cell.angle_beta   90.00
_cell.angle_gamma   90.00
#
_symmetry.space_group_name_H-M   'P 1'
#
loop_
_entity.id
_entity.type
_entity.pdbx_description
1 polymer ?
#
loop_
_entity_poly.entity_id
_entity_poly.type
_entity_poly.pdbx_seq_one_letter_code
_entity_poly.pdbx_strand_id
1 'polypeptide(L)'
;MTIGWRRRPSPEPVASDVVASAAGLAVSLLSDNMARVSGAVGLRHRHDGTPMAGTAVTVRTRAGDNLAVYRAFDHCRPGDVLVVDGGGALDQALMGDIMTSFAERRGLAGVVVDGAIRDVAAIRQRPFPVFSRGVTHRGPHKNGPGEVNVPVSIGGMVVHPGDLVVGDEDGVLAIPVADAATVIAGARAQAAKEAGALAAIAEDRYDLSWVTAREQLMRDG
;
A
#
# COMPACT_ATOMS: atom_id res chain seq x y z
N MET A 1 -14.38 -15.20 19.68
CA MET A 1 -14.04 -15.89 18.40
C MET A 1 -12.66 -16.52 18.55
N THR A 2 -12.52 -17.78 18.10
CA THR A 2 -11.27 -18.55 18.11
C THR A 2 -10.24 -17.97 17.13
N ILE A 3 -8.95 -18.16 17.40
CA ILE A 3 -7.85 -17.81 16.48
C ILE A 3 -8.13 -18.39 15.09
N GLY A 4 -7.91 -17.60 14.05
CA GLY A 4 -8.15 -18.00 12.65
C GLY A 4 -9.60 -17.80 12.18
N TRP A 5 -10.48 -17.26 13.03
CA TRP A 5 -11.88 -16.97 12.67
C TRP A 5 -12.36 -15.62 13.22
N ARG A 6 -11.44 -14.78 13.68
CA ARG A 6 -11.76 -13.48 14.28
C ARG A 6 -12.20 -12.48 13.23
N ARG A 7 -13.22 -11.70 13.58
CA ARG A 7 -13.62 -10.50 12.85
C ARG A 7 -13.72 -9.39 13.87
N ARG A 8 -12.81 -8.42 13.79
CA ARG A 8 -12.87 -7.23 14.65
C ARG A 8 -13.74 -6.15 13.99
N PRO A 9 -14.34 -5.24 14.78
CA PRO A 9 -15.05 -4.09 14.22
C PRO A 9 -14.19 -3.33 13.21
N SER A 10 -14.84 -2.67 12.26
CA SER A 10 -14.13 -1.78 11.32
C SER A 10 -13.47 -0.64 12.09
N PRO A 11 -12.24 -0.24 11.72
CA PRO A 11 -11.55 0.87 12.35
C PRO A 11 -12.27 2.20 12.09
N GLU A 12 -11.86 3.25 12.80
CA GLU A 12 -12.25 4.62 12.45
C GLU A 12 -11.62 4.99 11.09
N PRO A 13 -12.37 5.67 10.20
CA PRO A 13 -11.82 6.10 8.92
C PRO A 13 -10.79 7.21 9.12
N VAL A 14 -9.70 7.17 8.35
CA VAL A 14 -8.77 8.30 8.23
C VAL A 14 -9.52 9.49 7.63
N ALA A 15 -9.29 10.69 8.17
CA ALA A 15 -9.94 11.90 7.71
C ALA A 15 -9.66 12.14 6.21
N SER A 16 -10.70 12.53 5.46
CA SER A 16 -10.65 12.61 3.99
C SER A 16 -9.63 13.62 3.46
N ASP A 17 -9.36 14.68 4.20
CA ASP A 17 -8.35 15.69 3.88
C ASP A 17 -6.92 15.17 4.08
N VAL A 18 -6.70 14.31 5.07
CA VAL A 18 -5.45 13.58 5.28
C VAL A 18 -5.22 12.58 4.14
N VAL A 19 -6.24 11.80 3.77
CA VAL A 19 -6.18 10.86 2.63
C VAL A 19 -5.86 11.62 1.34
N ALA A 20 -6.59 12.69 1.03
CA ALA A 20 -6.37 13.51 -0.17
C ALA A 20 -4.98 14.16 -0.19
N SER A 21 -4.49 14.59 0.98
CA SER A 21 -3.14 15.17 1.10
C SER A 21 -2.04 14.16 0.81
N ALA A 22 -2.19 12.92 1.27
CA ALA A 22 -1.23 11.87 1.04
C ALA A 22 -1.27 11.34 -0.40
N ALA A 23 -2.46 11.25 -1.02
CA ALA A 23 -2.63 10.82 -2.40
C ALA A 23 -1.89 11.69 -3.43
N GLY A 24 -1.62 12.96 -3.10
CA GLY A 24 -0.88 13.89 -3.95
C GLY A 24 0.64 13.86 -3.78
N LEU A 25 1.19 12.92 -3.00
CA LEU A 25 2.62 12.81 -2.72
C LEU A 25 3.14 11.44 -3.17
N ALA A 26 4.35 11.43 -3.72
CA ALA A 26 5.03 10.19 -4.07
C ALA A 26 5.30 9.35 -2.81
N VAL A 27 5.14 8.03 -2.93
CA VAL A 27 5.39 7.08 -1.83
C VAL A 27 6.86 7.16 -1.39
N SER A 28 7.79 7.37 -2.31
CA SER A 28 9.21 7.58 -2.03
C SER A 28 9.44 8.74 -1.05
N LEU A 29 8.81 9.89 -1.27
CA LEU A 29 8.89 11.05 -0.38
C LEU A 29 8.30 10.78 1.01
N LEU A 30 7.16 10.07 1.07
CA LEU A 30 6.55 9.69 2.34
C LEU A 30 7.46 8.73 3.12
N SER A 31 8.06 7.74 2.45
CA SER A 31 8.97 6.78 3.08
C SER A 31 10.28 7.42 3.58
N ASP A 32 10.80 8.40 2.85
CA ASP A 32 11.96 9.22 3.23
C ASP A 32 11.72 9.97 4.54
N ASN A 33 10.49 10.42 4.75
CA ASN A 33 10.03 11.09 5.96
C ASN A 33 9.58 10.12 7.07
N MET A 34 9.72 8.81 6.84
CA MET A 34 9.61 7.75 7.84
C MET A 34 10.96 7.06 8.09
N ALA A 35 12.05 7.81 7.90
CA ALA A 35 13.43 7.35 8.09
C ALA A 35 13.86 6.15 7.22
N ARG A 36 13.09 5.80 6.17
CA ARG A 36 13.42 4.73 5.21
C ARG A 36 13.53 3.32 5.83
N VAL A 37 12.96 3.14 7.02
CA VAL A 37 12.98 1.86 7.76
C VAL A 37 11.67 1.08 7.63
N SER A 38 10.67 1.63 6.94
CA SER A 38 9.35 1.04 6.73
C SER A 38 8.92 1.17 5.27
N GLY A 39 8.17 0.19 4.76
CA GLY A 39 7.69 0.12 3.38
C GLY A 39 7.57 -1.33 2.90
N ALA A 40 6.52 -1.65 2.14
CA ALA A 40 6.33 -3.01 1.65
C ALA A 40 7.29 -3.32 0.49
N VAL A 41 8.01 -4.44 0.56
CA VAL A 41 8.93 -4.88 -0.49
C VAL A 41 8.33 -6.03 -1.29
N GLY A 42 8.52 -5.99 -2.61
CA GLY A 42 8.16 -7.08 -3.52
C GLY A 42 6.69 -7.11 -3.96
N LEU A 43 5.91 -6.08 -3.63
CA LEU A 43 4.58 -5.85 -4.19
C LEU A 43 4.70 -4.99 -5.44
N ARG A 44 3.97 -5.33 -6.50
CA ARG A 44 3.97 -4.58 -7.76
C ARG A 44 2.57 -4.11 -8.10
N HIS A 45 2.45 -2.91 -8.64
CA HIS A 45 1.20 -2.43 -9.22
C HIS A 45 0.77 -3.31 -10.40
N ARG A 46 -0.54 -3.52 -10.55
CA ARG A 46 -1.18 -4.39 -11.55
C ARG A 46 -2.29 -3.66 -12.33
N HIS A 47 -2.31 -2.34 -12.23
CA HIS A 47 -3.27 -1.41 -12.81
C HIS A 47 -2.51 -0.37 -13.67
N ASP A 48 -3.17 0.70 -14.09
CA ASP A 48 -2.65 1.70 -15.05
C ASP A 48 -1.71 2.77 -14.47
N GLY A 49 -1.32 2.67 -13.20
CA GLY A 49 -0.48 3.65 -12.50
C GLY A 49 -1.26 4.68 -11.68
N THR A 50 -2.60 4.62 -11.66
CA THR A 50 -3.43 5.46 -10.77
C THR A 50 -3.00 5.33 -9.29
N PRO A 51 -2.66 6.42 -8.59
CA PRO A 51 -2.24 6.35 -7.19
C PRO A 51 -3.38 5.91 -6.27
N MET A 52 -3.02 5.29 -5.16
CA MET A 52 -3.92 4.75 -4.15
C MET A 52 -3.69 5.48 -2.82
N ALA A 53 -4.75 5.87 -2.14
CA ALA A 53 -4.70 6.29 -0.74
C ALA A 53 -6.02 5.96 -0.04
N GLY A 54 -5.97 5.42 1.17
CA GLY A 54 -7.18 5.17 1.96
C GLY A 54 -6.93 4.47 3.29
N THR A 55 -8.02 4.16 4.00
CA THR A 55 -7.95 3.52 5.33
C THR A 55 -7.79 2.01 5.20
N ALA A 56 -6.84 1.41 5.93
CA ALA A 56 -6.61 -0.02 5.90
C ALA A 56 -7.78 -0.82 6.50
N VAL A 57 -8.37 -1.71 5.68
CA VAL A 57 -9.12 -2.88 6.16
C VAL A 57 -8.25 -4.11 5.93
N THR A 58 -7.79 -4.72 7.01
CA THR A 58 -6.78 -5.77 6.93
C THR A 58 -7.39 -7.17 6.99
N VAL A 59 -6.79 -8.11 6.27
CA VAL A 59 -7.19 -9.51 6.22
C VAL A 59 -5.96 -10.39 6.31
N ARG A 60 -5.94 -11.33 7.25
CA ARG A 60 -5.00 -12.45 7.24
C ARG A 60 -5.73 -13.68 6.74
N THR A 61 -5.19 -14.37 5.74
CA THR A 61 -5.81 -15.58 5.20
C THR A 61 -4.81 -16.71 5.03
N ARG A 62 -5.29 -17.95 5.07
CA ARG A 62 -4.48 -19.10 4.69
C ARG A 62 -4.04 -18.95 3.23
N ALA A 63 -2.79 -19.30 2.94
CA ALA A 63 -2.29 -19.38 1.57
C ALA A 63 -3.26 -20.16 0.66
N GLY A 64 -3.58 -19.57 -0.49
CA GLY A 64 -4.50 -20.13 -1.48
C GLY A 64 -5.97 -20.19 -1.07
N ASP A 65 -6.39 -19.55 0.02
CA ASP A 65 -7.79 -19.45 0.45
C ASP A 65 -8.26 -18.00 0.52
N ASN A 66 -9.43 -17.69 -0.05
CA ASN A 66 -9.96 -16.33 -0.05
C ASN A 66 -11.32 -16.17 0.64
N LEU A 67 -11.75 -17.13 1.47
CA LEU A 67 -13.01 -17.02 2.20
C LEU A 67 -13.02 -15.79 3.11
N ALA A 68 -11.93 -15.52 3.83
CA ALA A 68 -11.81 -14.37 4.71
C ALA A 68 -11.80 -13.04 3.94
N VAL A 69 -11.24 -13.02 2.72
CA VAL A 69 -11.24 -11.85 1.83
C VAL A 69 -12.67 -11.46 1.44
N TYR A 70 -13.52 -12.44 1.11
CA TYR A 70 -14.94 -12.16 0.87
C TYR A 70 -15.66 -11.59 2.11
N ARG A 71 -15.32 -12.07 3.30
CA ARG A 71 -15.90 -11.58 4.56
C ARG A 71 -15.43 -10.17 4.92
N ALA A 72 -14.25 -9.77 4.48
CA ALA A 72 -13.74 -8.44 4.72
C ALA A 72 -14.57 -7.35 4.04
N PHE A 73 -15.27 -7.66 2.95
CA PHE A 73 -16.16 -6.69 2.31
C PHE A 73 -17.36 -6.27 3.18
N ASP A 74 -17.75 -7.07 4.18
CA ASP A 74 -18.77 -6.68 5.16
C ASP A 74 -18.25 -5.57 6.11
N HIS A 75 -16.93 -5.33 6.12
CA HIS A 75 -16.24 -4.34 6.95
C HIS A 75 -15.71 -3.14 6.17
N CYS A 76 -15.75 -3.18 4.84
CA CYS A 76 -15.26 -2.13 3.96
C CYS A 76 -16.32 -1.05 3.75
N ARG A 77 -15.84 0.18 3.61
CA ARG A 77 -16.59 1.39 3.25
C ARG A 77 -15.97 1.99 1.99
N PRO A 78 -16.68 2.88 1.27
CA PRO A 78 -16.06 3.66 0.21
C PRO A 78 -14.84 4.42 0.73
N GLY A 79 -13.74 4.40 -0.03
CA GLY A 79 -12.45 5.00 0.33
C GLY A 79 -11.50 4.09 1.11
N ASP A 80 -11.92 2.88 1.53
CA ASP A 80 -11.03 1.94 2.21
C ASP A 80 -10.07 1.25 1.23
N VAL A 81 -8.89 0.87 1.72
CA VAL A 81 -7.93 -0.01 1.05
C VAL A 81 -7.99 -1.38 1.69
N LEU A 82 -8.33 -2.40 0.90
CA LEU A 82 -8.31 -3.78 1.38
C LEU A 82 -6.88 -4.33 1.33
N VAL A 83 -6.33 -4.67 2.50
CA VAL A 83 -4.95 -5.17 2.63
C VAL A 83 -4.97 -6.65 3.03
N VAL A 84 -4.56 -7.52 2.12
CA VAL A 84 -4.62 -8.98 2.28
C VAL A 84 -3.21 -9.55 2.48
N ASP A 85 -2.96 -10.09 3.67
CA ASP A 85 -1.83 -10.94 3.97
C ASP A 85 -2.19 -12.40 3.65
N GLY A 86 -1.64 -12.87 2.52
CA GLY A 86 -1.71 -14.25 2.05
C GLY A 86 -0.41 -15.02 2.30
N GLY A 87 0.47 -14.53 3.18
CA GLY A 87 1.79 -15.10 3.46
C GLY A 87 2.77 -15.05 2.27
N GLY A 88 2.52 -14.21 1.27
CA GLY A 88 3.35 -14.13 0.07
C GLY A 88 3.29 -15.35 -0.84
N ALA A 89 2.30 -16.24 -0.65
CA ALA A 89 2.15 -17.45 -1.43
C ALA A 89 1.79 -17.16 -2.90
N LEU A 90 2.45 -17.85 -3.83
CA LEU A 90 2.32 -17.63 -5.28
C LEU A 90 1.72 -18.82 -6.04
N ASP A 91 1.39 -19.89 -5.33
CA ASP A 91 0.85 -21.12 -5.89
C ASP A 91 -0.63 -20.98 -6.31
N GLN A 92 -1.44 -20.23 -5.55
CA GLN A 92 -2.86 -19.99 -5.84
C GLN A 92 -3.22 -18.50 -5.72
N ALA A 93 -4.02 -18.01 -6.67
CA ALA A 93 -4.47 -16.63 -6.72
C ALA A 93 -5.57 -16.37 -5.69
N LEU A 94 -5.38 -15.37 -4.82
CA LEU A 94 -6.37 -14.95 -3.83
C LEU A 94 -7.45 -14.04 -4.42
N MET A 95 -7.11 -13.31 -5.48
CA MET A 95 -8.00 -12.37 -6.15
C MET A 95 -7.87 -12.47 -7.68
N GLY A 96 -8.95 -12.12 -8.37
CA GLY A 96 -9.03 -12.00 -9.82
C GLY A 96 -10.12 -10.99 -10.20
N ASP A 97 -10.43 -10.88 -11.49
CA ASP A 97 -11.19 -9.74 -12.04
C ASP A 97 -12.59 -9.58 -11.42
N ILE A 98 -13.30 -10.67 -11.12
CA ILE A 98 -14.63 -10.61 -10.48
C ILE A 98 -14.56 -9.87 -9.14
N MET A 99 -13.58 -10.21 -8.30
CA MET A 99 -13.45 -9.65 -6.97
C MET A 99 -12.88 -8.22 -7.02
N THR A 100 -11.98 -7.95 -7.96
CA THR A 100 -11.50 -6.59 -8.25
C THR A 100 -12.65 -5.68 -8.72
N SER A 101 -13.51 -6.16 -9.61
CA SER A 101 -14.73 -5.47 -10.07
C SER A 101 -15.70 -5.19 -8.94
N PHE A 102 -15.86 -6.14 -8.03
CA PHE A 102 -16.69 -5.97 -6.86
C PHE A 102 -16.15 -4.91 -5.89
N ALA A 103 -14.83 -4.90 -5.65
CA ALA A 103 -14.15 -3.90 -4.82
C ALA A 103 -14.30 -2.49 -5.42
N GLU A 104 -14.01 -2.33 -6.72
CA GLU A 104 -14.19 -1.05 -7.43
C GLU A 104 -15.64 -0.56 -7.36
N ARG A 105 -16.62 -1.44 -7.62
CA ARG A 105 -18.04 -1.06 -7.58
C ARG A 105 -18.51 -0.64 -6.19
N ARG A 106 -17.86 -1.10 -5.13
CA ARG A 106 -18.11 -0.68 -3.74
C ARG A 106 -17.42 0.64 -3.38
N GLY A 107 -16.62 1.20 -4.27
CA GLY A 107 -15.93 2.46 -4.07
C GLY A 107 -14.72 2.35 -3.15
N LEU A 108 -14.11 1.17 -3.01
CA LEU A 108 -12.81 1.07 -2.33
C LEU A 108 -11.78 1.93 -3.07
N ALA A 109 -10.77 2.41 -2.34
CA ALA A 109 -9.66 3.15 -2.92
C ALA A 109 -8.64 2.23 -3.61
N GLY A 110 -8.62 0.94 -3.26
CA GLY A 110 -7.77 -0.05 -3.91
C GLY A 110 -7.66 -1.35 -3.13
N VAL A 111 -6.83 -2.27 -3.65
CA VAL A 111 -6.52 -3.55 -3.00
C VAL A 111 -5.02 -3.82 -3.03
N VAL A 112 -4.50 -4.28 -1.91
CA VAL A 112 -3.13 -4.80 -1.77
C VAL A 112 -3.19 -6.28 -1.40
N VAL A 113 -2.53 -7.13 -2.17
CA VAL A 113 -2.48 -8.59 -1.93
C VAL A 113 -1.04 -9.06 -1.78
N ASP A 114 -0.62 -9.35 -0.55
CA ASP A 114 0.63 -10.08 -0.32
C ASP A 114 0.46 -11.57 -0.63
N GLY A 115 0.40 -11.86 -1.92
CA GLY A 115 0.20 -13.17 -2.51
C GLY A 115 -0.01 -13.06 -4.02
N ALA A 116 -0.42 -14.17 -4.64
CA ALA A 116 -0.75 -14.21 -6.05
C ALA A 116 -2.14 -13.65 -6.35
N ILE A 117 -2.29 -13.04 -7.53
CA ILE A 117 -3.59 -12.74 -8.17
C ILE A 117 -3.66 -13.39 -9.55
N ARG A 118 -4.82 -13.30 -10.19
CA ARG A 118 -5.05 -13.74 -11.58
C ARG A 118 -5.83 -12.69 -12.37
N ASP A 119 -6.10 -12.98 -13.65
CA ASP A 119 -6.86 -12.12 -14.57
C ASP A 119 -6.20 -10.75 -14.81
N VAL A 120 -4.87 -10.67 -14.67
CA VAL A 120 -4.11 -9.42 -14.72
C VAL A 120 -4.20 -8.63 -16.02
N ALA A 121 -4.54 -9.30 -17.14
CA ALA A 121 -4.78 -8.61 -18.40
C ALA A 121 -5.98 -7.65 -18.30
N ALA A 122 -7.05 -8.07 -17.64
CA ALA A 122 -8.24 -7.24 -17.42
C ALA A 122 -7.98 -6.18 -16.34
N ILE A 123 -7.31 -6.56 -15.25
CA ILE A 123 -7.01 -5.64 -14.13
C ILE A 123 -6.12 -4.47 -14.59
N ARG A 124 -5.14 -4.72 -15.46
CA ARG A 124 -4.22 -3.69 -15.98
C ARG A 124 -4.90 -2.60 -16.82
N GLN A 125 -6.08 -2.86 -17.33
CA GLN A 125 -6.81 -1.92 -18.20
C GLN A 125 -7.69 -0.95 -17.40
N ARG A 126 -7.69 -1.06 -16.06
CA ARG A 126 -8.60 -0.33 -15.18
C ARG A 126 -7.82 0.65 -14.30
N PRO A 127 -8.40 1.81 -13.96
CA PRO A 127 -7.80 2.77 -13.04
C PRO A 127 -7.90 2.35 -11.57
N PHE A 128 -8.58 1.25 -11.27
CA PHE A 128 -8.72 0.76 -9.91
C PHE A 128 -7.39 0.19 -9.38
N PRO A 129 -6.80 0.77 -8.31
CA PRO A 129 -5.49 0.34 -7.84
C PRO A 129 -5.48 -1.08 -7.29
N VAL A 130 -4.61 -1.91 -7.87
CA VAL A 130 -4.33 -3.27 -7.40
C VAL A 130 -2.83 -3.48 -7.31
N PHE A 131 -2.39 -3.99 -6.16
CA PHE A 131 -1.01 -4.38 -5.89
C PHE A 131 -0.95 -5.87 -5.55
N SER A 132 0.05 -6.59 -6.09
CA SER A 132 0.27 -7.98 -5.73
C SER A 132 1.73 -8.41 -5.71
N ARG A 133 2.06 -9.43 -4.90
CA ARG A 133 3.39 -10.07 -4.93
C ARG A 133 3.64 -10.78 -6.27
N GLY A 134 2.64 -11.49 -6.79
CA GLY A 134 2.80 -12.23 -8.03
C GLY A 134 1.50 -12.52 -8.77
N VAL A 135 1.62 -13.36 -9.79
CA VAL A 135 0.53 -13.73 -10.69
C VAL A 135 0.56 -15.23 -10.93
N THR A 136 -0.60 -15.89 -10.84
CA THR A 136 -0.78 -17.31 -11.18
C THR A 136 -2.18 -17.53 -11.76
N HIS A 137 -2.38 -18.57 -12.55
CA HIS A 137 -3.70 -18.89 -13.12
C HIS A 137 -4.56 -19.76 -12.17
N ARG A 138 -3.93 -20.42 -11.19
CA ARG A 138 -4.59 -21.36 -10.27
C ARG A 138 -5.51 -20.62 -9.31
N GLY A 139 -6.77 -21.05 -9.19
CA GLY A 139 -7.76 -20.39 -8.33
C GLY A 139 -7.64 -20.77 -6.84
N PRO A 140 -8.29 -20.01 -5.94
CA PRO A 140 -8.26 -20.25 -4.50
C PRO A 140 -9.34 -21.24 -4.04
N HIS A 141 -9.10 -21.82 -2.87
CA HIS A 141 -10.11 -22.47 -2.03
C HIS A 141 -10.95 -21.44 -1.26
N LYS A 142 -12.00 -21.94 -0.56
CA LYS A 142 -12.94 -21.13 0.23
C LYS A 142 -13.32 -21.83 1.55
N ASN A 143 -12.34 -22.46 2.18
CA ASN A 143 -12.46 -23.26 3.38
C ASN A 143 -12.03 -22.49 4.64
N GLY A 144 -11.28 -21.39 4.48
CA GLY A 144 -10.58 -20.73 5.58
C GLY A 144 -9.37 -21.55 6.09
N PRO A 145 -8.84 -21.24 7.29
CA PRO A 145 -9.23 -20.14 8.17
C PRO A 145 -8.78 -18.75 7.66
N GLY A 146 -9.22 -17.70 8.34
CA GLY A 146 -8.71 -16.33 8.17
C GLY A 146 -9.36 -15.33 9.12
N GLU A 147 -8.72 -14.18 9.30
CA GLU A 147 -9.10 -13.13 10.25
C GLU A 147 -9.23 -11.78 9.56
N VAL A 148 -10.17 -10.95 10.02
CA VAL A 148 -10.44 -9.61 9.50
C VAL A 148 -10.21 -8.58 10.60
N ASN A 149 -9.62 -7.44 10.22
CA ASN A 149 -9.26 -6.33 11.11
C ASN A 149 -8.33 -6.78 12.25
N VAL A 150 -7.29 -7.53 11.89
CA VAL A 150 -6.15 -7.87 12.75
C VAL A 150 -4.88 -7.26 12.16
N PRO A 151 -3.83 -6.98 12.94
CA PRO A 151 -2.54 -6.57 12.35
C PRO A 151 -2.03 -7.63 11.36
N VAL A 152 -1.57 -7.19 10.20
CA VAL A 152 -1.04 -8.06 9.14
C VAL A 152 0.39 -7.65 8.78
N SER A 153 1.12 -8.55 8.10
CA SER A 153 2.42 -8.22 7.51
C SER A 153 2.33 -8.38 6.00
N ILE A 154 2.70 -7.34 5.26
CA ILE A 154 2.74 -7.36 3.80
C ILE A 154 4.10 -6.85 3.31
N GLY A 155 4.82 -7.66 2.54
CA GLY A 155 6.14 -7.24 2.04
C GLY A 155 7.16 -6.93 3.14
N GLY A 156 6.99 -7.50 4.34
CA GLY A 156 7.82 -7.19 5.52
C GLY A 156 7.36 -5.98 6.34
N MET A 157 6.37 -5.22 5.86
CA MET A 157 5.78 -4.08 6.55
C MET A 157 4.55 -4.50 7.35
N VAL A 158 4.47 -4.07 8.62
CA VAL A 158 3.26 -4.26 9.44
C VAL A 158 2.21 -3.23 9.03
N VAL A 159 0.97 -3.69 8.91
CA VAL A 159 -0.20 -2.82 8.68
C VAL A 159 -1.24 -3.11 9.75
N HIS A 160 -1.61 -2.09 10.50
CA HIS A 160 -2.71 -2.14 11.44
C HIS A 160 -4.02 -1.75 10.75
N PRO A 161 -5.16 -2.33 11.18
CA PRO A 161 -6.47 -1.83 10.75
C PRO A 161 -6.58 -0.35 11.13
N GLY A 162 -6.94 0.51 10.17
CA GLY A 162 -7.06 1.96 10.39
C GLY A 162 -5.84 2.78 9.99
N ASP A 163 -4.71 2.14 9.64
CA ASP A 163 -3.56 2.87 9.09
C ASP A 163 -3.92 3.52 7.75
N LEU A 164 -3.26 4.63 7.44
CA LEU A 164 -3.31 5.24 6.12
C LEU A 164 -2.42 4.43 5.18
N VAL A 165 -3.00 3.83 4.16
CA VAL A 165 -2.26 3.09 3.13
C VAL A 165 -2.18 3.94 1.88
N VAL A 166 -0.97 4.12 1.38
CA VAL A 166 -0.68 4.81 0.12
C VAL A 166 0.03 3.86 -0.84
N GLY A 167 -0.15 4.06 -2.13
CA GLY A 167 0.57 3.31 -3.16
C GLY A 167 0.66 4.06 -4.47
N ASP A 168 1.76 3.86 -5.18
CA ASP A 168 2.05 4.40 -6.51
C ASP A 168 2.86 3.37 -7.32
N GLU A 169 3.52 3.79 -8.39
CA GLU A 169 4.31 2.89 -9.23
C GLU A 169 5.49 2.24 -8.49
N ASP A 170 6.02 2.89 -7.45
CA ASP A 170 7.19 2.43 -6.69
C ASP A 170 6.83 1.39 -5.63
N GLY A 171 5.59 1.41 -5.11
CA GLY A 171 5.13 0.39 -4.18
C GLY A 171 3.99 0.80 -3.27
N VAL A 172 3.99 0.26 -2.05
CA VAL A 172 2.95 0.46 -1.04
C VAL A 172 3.59 0.80 0.31
N LEU A 173 3.02 1.78 1.00
CA LEU A 173 3.42 2.19 2.34
C LEU A 173 2.18 2.30 3.24
N ALA A 174 2.30 1.89 4.49
CA ALA A 174 1.32 2.15 5.53
C ALA A 174 1.91 3.14 6.53
N ILE A 175 1.10 4.12 6.92
CA ILE A 175 1.45 5.19 7.83
C ILE A 175 0.46 5.11 9.01
N PRO A 176 0.94 4.95 10.25
CA PRO A 176 0.07 5.09 11.41
C PRO A 176 -0.65 6.44 11.38
N VAL A 177 -1.97 6.43 11.60
CA VAL A 177 -2.79 7.64 11.46
C VAL A 177 -2.32 8.79 12.37
N ALA A 178 -1.74 8.45 13.54
CA ALA A 178 -1.19 9.42 14.49
C ALA A 178 0.03 10.18 13.93
N ASP A 179 0.80 9.57 13.02
CA ASP A 179 2.02 10.14 12.44
C ASP A 179 1.77 10.79 11.06
N ALA A 180 0.60 10.54 10.45
CA ALA A 180 0.29 10.94 9.08
C ALA A 180 0.48 12.44 8.84
N ALA A 181 0.03 13.31 9.76
CA ALA A 181 0.19 14.75 9.62
C ALA A 181 1.67 15.18 9.56
N THR A 182 2.50 14.60 10.42
CA THR A 182 3.96 14.89 10.47
C THR A 182 4.64 14.40 9.19
N VAL A 183 4.35 13.18 8.75
CA VAL A 183 4.95 12.57 7.55
C VAL A 183 4.57 13.37 6.30
N ILE A 184 3.28 13.74 6.15
CA ILE A 184 2.79 14.53 5.03
C ILE A 184 3.45 15.91 4.99
N ALA A 185 3.60 16.58 6.13
CA ALA A 185 4.25 17.88 6.20
C ALA A 185 5.73 17.81 5.78
N GLY A 186 6.46 16.80 6.26
CA GLY A 186 7.85 16.54 5.87
C GLY A 186 8.00 16.25 4.38
N ALA A 187 7.16 15.36 3.85
CA ALA A 187 7.15 15.01 2.43
C ALA A 187 6.84 16.20 1.53
N ARG A 188 5.90 17.08 1.91
CA ARG A 188 5.63 18.34 1.18
C ARG A 188 6.84 19.28 1.18
N ALA A 189 7.50 19.43 2.32
CA ALA A 189 8.69 20.27 2.42
C ALA A 189 9.84 19.71 1.58
N GLN A 190 10.00 18.39 1.52
CA GLN A 190 10.98 17.72 0.67
C GLN A 190 10.64 17.88 -0.81
N ALA A 191 9.38 17.67 -1.22
CA ALA A 191 8.93 17.89 -2.58
C ALA A 191 9.25 19.31 -3.09
N ALA A 192 9.05 20.32 -2.25
CA ALA A 192 9.38 21.71 -2.59
C ALA A 192 10.89 21.93 -2.82
N LYS A 193 11.75 21.25 -2.03
CA LYS A 193 13.21 21.30 -2.22
C LYS A 193 13.62 20.59 -3.52
N GLU A 194 13.05 19.42 -3.78
CA GLU A 194 13.34 18.65 -4.99
C GLU A 194 12.88 19.38 -6.26
N ALA A 195 11.74 20.07 -6.22
CA ALA A 195 11.31 20.94 -7.31
C ALA A 195 12.34 22.04 -7.62
N GLY A 196 12.93 22.64 -6.58
CA GLY A 196 14.02 23.61 -6.73
C GLY A 196 15.29 22.99 -7.32
N ALA A 197 15.65 21.78 -6.90
CA ALA A 197 16.78 21.04 -7.46
C ALA A 197 16.56 20.68 -8.94
N LEU A 198 15.38 20.19 -9.30
CA LEU A 198 15.01 19.88 -10.68
C LEU A 198 15.04 21.14 -11.57
N ALA A 199 14.57 22.28 -11.07
CA ALA A 199 14.68 23.56 -11.79
C ALA A 199 16.15 23.96 -11.98
N ALA A 200 17.00 23.81 -10.96
CA ALA A 200 18.43 24.07 -11.08
C ALA A 200 19.11 23.12 -12.09
N ILE A 201 18.73 21.84 -12.14
CA ILE A 201 19.21 20.88 -13.14
C ILE A 201 18.80 21.33 -14.54
N ALA A 202 17.53 21.71 -14.73
CA ALA A 202 17.02 22.17 -16.02
C ALA A 202 17.72 23.45 -16.53
N GLU A 203 18.27 24.25 -15.60
CA GLU A 203 19.00 25.48 -15.89
C GLU A 203 20.53 25.31 -15.85
N ASP A 204 21.05 24.08 -15.71
CA ASP A 204 22.48 23.75 -15.61
C ASP A 204 23.20 24.46 -14.43
N ARG A 205 22.47 24.67 -13.33
CA ARG A 205 22.94 25.31 -12.08
C ARG A 205 23.02 24.33 -10.89
N TYR A 206 22.90 23.03 -11.13
CA TYR A 206 22.90 22.04 -10.05
C TYR A 206 24.33 21.83 -9.51
N ASP A 207 24.54 22.22 -8.25
CA ASP A 207 25.85 22.18 -7.61
C ASP A 207 26.06 20.91 -6.77
N LEU A 208 27.19 20.24 -6.98
CA LEU A 208 27.61 19.03 -6.27
C LEU A 208 28.67 19.30 -5.18
N SER A 209 28.99 20.56 -4.87
CA SER A 209 29.97 20.94 -3.84
C SER A 209 29.68 20.31 -2.46
N TRP A 210 28.41 20.06 -2.15
CA TRP A 210 27.98 19.38 -0.93
C TRP A 210 28.52 17.94 -0.82
N VAL A 211 28.77 17.26 -1.95
CA VAL A 211 29.29 15.88 -1.98
C VAL A 211 30.71 15.87 -1.40
N THR A 212 31.58 16.78 -1.85
CA THR A 212 32.94 16.91 -1.34
C THR A 212 32.94 17.21 0.16
N ALA A 213 32.07 18.12 0.62
CA ALA A 213 31.94 18.42 2.05
C ALA A 213 31.49 17.19 2.85
N ARG A 214 30.57 16.38 2.30
CA ARG A 214 30.07 15.16 2.94
C ARG A 214 31.13 14.08 3.04
N GLU A 215 31.94 13.88 2.00
CA GLU A 215 33.05 12.93 2.01
C GLU A 215 34.09 13.30 3.07
N GLN A 216 34.43 14.59 3.19
CA GLN A 216 35.37 15.09 4.18
C GLN A 216 34.89 14.79 5.62
N LEU A 217 33.62 15.09 5.90
CA LEU A 217 32.97 14.76 7.18
C LEU A 217 33.04 13.27 7.56
N MET A 218 33.00 12.36 6.58
CA MET A 218 33.06 10.91 6.81
C MET A 218 34.48 10.37 6.99
N ARG A 219 35.50 11.09 6.53
CA ARG A 219 36.91 10.72 6.73
C ARG A 219 37.44 11.19 8.08
N ASP A 220 36.90 12.32 8.55
CA ASP A 220 37.37 13.02 9.74
C ASP A 220 36.64 12.60 11.03
N GLY A 221 35.59 11.78 10.93
CA GLY A 221 34.80 11.26 12.07
C GLY A 221 34.90 9.75 12.21
#